data_AF-E3K0S8-F1
#
_entry.id   AF-E3K0S8-F1
#
_cell.length_a   1.000
_cell.length_b   1.000
_cell.length_c   1.000
_cell.angle_alpha   90.00
_cell.angle_beta   90.00
_cell.angle_gamma   90.00
#
_symmetry.space_group_name_H-M   'P 1'
#
loop_
_entity.id
_entity.type
_entity.pdbx_description
1 polymer ?
#
loop_
_entity_poly.entity_id
_entity_poly.type
_entity_poly.pdbx_seq_one_letter_code
_entity_poly.pdbx_strand_id
1 'polypeptide(L)'
;MKLIILAVFIATVACLVAGDPLPLTKRDGFPNSAMKPMQCPSGNTEVSCLVTDSSWPTNDFPCGQDTIRNNVIKAITNGILKKTAADDVEGSPPFELGPACQGGPLYKFQHNTVTAFYVVKTECDCKAGVVPSCSNVVEKSQDACNISKIVYCGASSGQSHCAAK
;
A
#
# COMPACT_ATOMS: atom_id res chain seq x y z
N MET A 1 30.27 -47.10 -30.27
CA MET A 1 29.31 -45.98 -30.37
C MET A 1 29.70 -44.92 -29.36
N LYS A 2 29.97 -43.69 -29.81
CA LYS A 2 30.34 -42.55 -28.97
C LYS A 2 29.06 -41.86 -28.48
N LEU A 3 28.84 -41.81 -27.17
CA LEU A 3 27.75 -41.04 -26.55
C LEU A 3 28.32 -39.71 -26.08
N ILE A 4 27.91 -38.63 -26.76
CA ILE A 4 28.23 -37.25 -26.42
C ILE A 4 27.21 -36.81 -25.38
N ILE A 5 27.65 -36.57 -24.14
CA ILE A 5 26.81 -36.03 -23.08
C ILE A 5 26.82 -34.50 -23.22
N LEU A 6 25.69 -33.93 -23.65
CA LEU A 6 25.46 -32.49 -23.71
C LEU A 6 25.15 -32.01 -22.29
N ALA A 7 26.09 -31.33 -21.64
CA ALA A 7 25.87 -30.67 -20.36
C ALA A 7 25.08 -29.38 -20.60
N VAL A 8 23.77 -29.41 -20.34
CA VAL A 8 22.92 -28.22 -20.30
C VAL A 8 23.19 -27.50 -18.97
N PHE A 9 23.97 -26.42 -19.02
CA PHE A 9 24.07 -25.46 -17.92
C PHE A 9 22.75 -24.70 -17.82
N ILE A 10 21.86 -25.15 -16.95
CA ILE A 10 20.72 -24.35 -16.50
C ILE A 10 21.30 -23.37 -15.48
N ALA A 11 21.49 -22.12 -15.90
CA ALA A 11 21.79 -21.02 -15.00
C ALA A 11 20.59 -20.84 -14.06
N THR A 12 20.73 -21.33 -12.83
CA THR A 12 19.82 -20.98 -11.74
C THR A 12 20.04 -19.52 -11.41
N VAL A 13 19.20 -18.65 -11.95
CA VAL A 13 19.02 -17.29 -11.43
C VAL A 13 18.46 -17.48 -10.03
N ALA A 14 19.34 -17.43 -9.04
CA ALA A 14 18.96 -17.34 -7.65
C ALA A 14 18.15 -16.05 -7.49
N CYS A 15 16.82 -16.17 -7.44
CA CYS A 15 16.00 -15.15 -6.82
C CYS A 15 16.53 -14.98 -5.41
N LEU A 16 17.16 -13.84 -5.14
CA LEU A 16 17.43 -13.37 -3.79
C LEU A 16 16.09 -13.42 -3.06
N VAL A 17 15.98 -14.40 -2.17
CA VAL A 17 14.83 -14.60 -1.31
C VAL A 17 14.70 -13.31 -0.52
N ALA A 18 13.59 -12.61 -0.74
CA ALA A 18 13.19 -11.48 0.09
C ALA A 18 13.37 -11.91 1.55
N GLY A 19 14.08 -11.09 2.32
CA GLY A 19 14.30 -11.33 3.75
C GLY A 19 12.98 -11.74 4.39
N ASP A 20 13.04 -12.73 5.28
CA ASP A 20 11.88 -13.38 5.87
C ASP A 20 10.76 -12.35 6.13
N PRO A 21 9.52 -12.62 5.68
CA PRO A 21 8.43 -11.71 5.93
C PRO A 21 8.37 -11.49 7.44
N LEU A 22 8.68 -10.26 7.87
CA LEU A 22 8.56 -9.89 9.26
C LEU A 22 7.17 -10.34 9.68
N PRO A 23 7.05 -11.30 10.63
CA PRO A 23 5.75 -11.80 11.02
C PRO A 23 4.93 -10.59 11.40
N LEU A 24 3.72 -10.49 10.84
CA LEU A 24 2.70 -9.48 11.11
C LEU A 24 2.25 -9.61 12.57
N THR A 25 3.19 -9.45 13.48
CA THR A 25 2.99 -9.44 14.92
C THR A 25 2.47 -8.06 15.20
N LYS A 26 1.14 -7.98 15.27
CA LYS A 26 0.45 -6.98 16.06
C LYS A 26 1.12 -6.99 17.44
N ARG A 27 2.12 -6.12 17.66
CA ARG A 27 2.68 -5.96 19.00
C ARG A 27 1.63 -5.22 19.82
N ASP A 28 1.25 -5.83 20.94
CA ASP A 28 0.44 -5.17 21.96
C ASP A 28 1.20 -3.92 22.42
N GLY A 29 0.66 -2.74 22.07
CA GLY A 29 1.30 -1.45 22.33
C GLY A 29 1.26 -0.45 21.19
N PHE A 30 0.88 -0.85 19.97
CA PHE A 30 0.63 0.12 18.89
C PHE A 30 -0.76 0.74 19.06
N PRO A 31 -0.88 2.03 19.47
CA PRO A 31 -2.15 2.55 19.98
C PRO A 31 -3.25 2.65 18.92
N ASN A 32 -2.89 2.56 17.64
CA ASN A 32 -3.79 2.51 16.51
C ASN A 32 -3.10 1.70 15.42
N SER A 33 -3.86 1.15 14.48
CA SER A 33 -3.44 0.40 13.30
C SER A 33 -2.52 1.16 12.30
N ALA A 34 -1.74 2.11 12.79
CA ALA A 34 -0.86 3.01 12.06
C ALA A 34 0.60 2.51 12.02
N MET A 35 0.92 1.29 12.49
CA MET A 35 2.27 0.73 12.35
C MET A 35 2.21 -0.59 11.58
N LYS A 36 2.94 -0.66 10.47
CA LYS A 36 3.05 -1.87 9.64
C LYS A 36 4.48 -2.08 9.14
N PRO A 37 4.91 -3.33 8.92
CA PRO A 37 6.12 -3.60 8.16
C PRO A 37 5.90 -3.18 6.70
N MET A 38 6.78 -2.34 6.18
CA MET A 38 6.69 -1.78 4.84
C MET A 38 8.04 -1.89 4.15
N GLN A 39 8.02 -2.15 2.85
CA GLN A 39 9.23 -2.19 2.03
C GLN A 39 9.76 -0.76 1.84
N CYS A 40 10.98 -0.52 2.31
CA CYS A 40 11.69 0.73 2.11
C CYS A 40 12.28 0.80 0.69
N PRO A 41 12.54 2.01 0.15
CA PRO A 41 13.17 2.16 -1.17
C PRO A 41 14.53 1.46 -1.31
N SER A 42 15.26 1.28 -0.21
CA SER A 42 16.52 0.53 -0.14
C SER A 42 16.37 -1.00 -0.25
N GLY A 43 15.15 -1.53 -0.21
CA GLY A 43 14.87 -2.96 -0.38
C GLY A 43 14.79 -3.78 0.91
N ASN A 44 15.01 -3.17 2.07
CA ASN A 44 14.72 -3.77 3.37
C ASN A 44 13.25 -3.52 3.78
N THR A 45 12.70 -4.44 4.56
CA THR A 45 11.39 -4.24 5.21
C THR A 45 11.63 -3.67 6.61
N GLU A 46 11.03 -2.52 6.90
CA GLU A 46 11.11 -1.85 8.20
C GLU A 46 9.73 -1.55 8.74
N VAL A 47 9.62 -1.35 10.05
CA VAL A 47 8.38 -0.85 10.65
C VAL A 47 8.20 0.63 10.30
N SER A 48 7.02 0.98 9.82
CA SER A 48 6.69 2.31 9.32
C SER A 48 5.33 2.80 9.86
N CYS A 49 5.20 4.11 10.03
CA CYS A 49 3.92 4.76 10.32
C CYS A 49 3.04 4.77 9.06
N LEU A 50 1.98 3.97 9.02
CA LEU A 50 1.00 3.96 7.94
C LEU A 50 -0.07 5.02 8.15
N VAL A 51 -0.20 5.94 7.20
CA VAL A 51 -1.16 7.05 7.22
C VAL A 51 -1.81 7.22 5.85
N THR A 52 -2.96 7.87 5.79
CA THR A 52 -3.56 8.38 4.54
C THR A 52 -3.09 9.79 4.29
N ASP A 53 -2.83 10.16 3.04
CA ASP A 53 -2.46 11.55 2.70
C ASP A 53 -3.69 12.43 2.43
N SER A 54 -3.45 13.68 2.05
CA SER A 54 -4.49 14.67 1.77
C SER A 54 -5.24 14.45 0.44
N SER A 55 -4.87 13.45 -0.37
CA SER A 55 -5.55 13.17 -1.65
C SER A 55 -6.88 12.45 -1.46
N TRP A 56 -7.14 11.93 -0.26
CA TRP A 56 -8.38 11.23 0.06
C TRP A 56 -9.58 12.19 0.13
N PRO A 57 -10.73 11.85 -0.49
CA PRO A 57 -11.95 12.66 -0.42
C PRO A 57 -12.43 12.89 1.03
N THR A 58 -12.70 14.14 1.36
CA THR A 58 -13.27 14.54 2.66
C THR A 58 -14.77 14.84 2.59
N ASN A 59 -15.36 14.83 1.40
CA ASN A 59 -16.78 15.04 1.13
C ASN A 59 -17.34 13.91 0.24
N ASP A 60 -18.67 13.89 0.10
CA ASP A 60 -19.34 13.06 -0.91
C ASP A 60 -18.91 13.51 -2.31
N PHE A 61 -18.81 12.58 -3.27
CA PHE A 61 -18.44 12.91 -4.64
C PHE A 61 -19.14 11.99 -5.67
N PRO A 62 -19.42 12.49 -6.88
CA PRO A 62 -20.08 11.71 -7.92
C PRO A 62 -19.13 10.68 -8.54
N CYS A 63 -19.65 9.50 -8.87
CA CYS A 63 -18.96 8.43 -9.59
C CYS A 63 -19.93 7.74 -10.56
N GLY A 64 -19.93 8.18 -11.81
CA GLY A 64 -20.93 7.75 -12.79
C GLY A 64 -22.33 8.23 -12.43
N GLN A 65 -23.29 7.30 -12.32
CA GLN A 65 -24.66 7.57 -11.88
C GLN A 65 -24.82 7.55 -10.35
N ASP A 66 -23.80 7.10 -9.62
CA ASP A 66 -23.83 6.99 -8.17
C ASP A 66 -23.12 8.18 -7.50
N THR A 67 -23.40 8.38 -6.21
CA THR A 67 -22.61 9.25 -5.35
C THR A 67 -21.89 8.39 -4.30
N ILE A 68 -20.56 8.45 -4.30
CA ILE A 68 -19.76 7.81 -3.25
C ILE A 68 -19.81 8.70 -2.02
N ARG A 69 -20.38 8.15 -0.95
CA ARG A 69 -20.59 8.85 0.32
C ARG A 69 -19.29 8.89 1.13
N ASN A 70 -19.04 9.98 1.83
CA ASN A 70 -17.84 10.16 2.64
C ASN A 70 -17.68 9.10 3.73
N ASN A 71 -18.78 8.61 4.31
CA ASN A 71 -18.73 7.54 5.30
C ASN A 71 -18.21 6.21 4.72
N VAL A 72 -18.46 5.94 3.42
CA VAL A 72 -17.90 4.77 2.72
C VAL A 72 -16.39 4.94 2.55
N ILE A 73 -15.92 6.12 2.16
CA ILE A 73 -14.48 6.42 2.09
C ILE A 73 -13.80 6.27 3.44
N LYS A 74 -14.41 6.78 4.52
CA LYS A 74 -13.91 6.60 5.89
C LYS A 74 -13.87 5.12 6.31
N ALA A 75 -14.84 4.32 5.89
CA ALA A 75 -14.83 2.88 6.15
C ALA A 75 -13.68 2.19 5.40
N ILE A 76 -13.44 2.58 4.16
CA ILE A 76 -12.32 2.08 3.34
C ILE A 76 -10.97 2.45 3.96
N THR A 77 -10.73 3.72 4.29
CA THR A 77 -9.44 4.15 4.88
C THR A 77 -9.17 3.44 6.20
N ASN A 78 -10.17 3.36 7.08
CA ASN A 78 -10.07 2.61 8.32
C ASN A 78 -9.82 1.12 8.08
N GLY A 79 -10.44 0.54 7.04
CA GLY A 79 -10.24 -0.85 6.63
C GLY A 79 -8.80 -1.11 6.20
N ILE A 80 -8.25 -0.28 5.32
CA ILE A 80 -6.85 -0.38 4.85
C ILE A 80 -5.89 -0.26 6.05
N LEU A 81 -6.08 0.74 6.91
CA LEU A 81 -5.23 0.94 8.09
C LEU A 81 -5.26 -0.30 9.01
N LYS A 82 -6.45 -0.85 9.29
CA LYS A 82 -6.62 -2.02 10.18
C LYS A 82 -6.29 -3.37 9.55
N LYS A 83 -6.18 -3.44 8.22
CA LYS A 83 -5.91 -4.70 7.51
C LYS A 83 -4.57 -5.29 7.96
N THR A 84 -4.57 -6.56 8.32
CA THR A 84 -3.35 -7.29 8.69
C THR A 84 -2.79 -8.11 7.54
N ALA A 85 -3.60 -8.48 6.55
CA ALA A 85 -3.15 -9.16 5.35
C ALA A 85 -2.45 -8.20 4.37
N ALA A 86 -1.67 -8.77 3.44
CA ALA A 86 -1.06 -8.03 2.34
C ALA A 86 -2.12 -7.30 1.49
N ASP A 87 -1.74 -6.16 0.91
CA ASP A 87 -2.62 -5.37 0.06
C ASP A 87 -2.91 -6.08 -1.26
N ASP A 88 -4.14 -5.92 -1.75
CA ASP A 88 -4.59 -6.55 -2.99
C ASP A 88 -4.13 -5.69 -4.16
N VAL A 89 -3.32 -6.27 -5.05
CA VAL A 89 -2.78 -5.57 -6.22
C VAL A 89 -3.84 -5.53 -7.33
N GLU A 90 -4.00 -4.37 -7.96
CA GLU A 90 -4.79 -4.21 -9.18
C GLU A 90 -3.93 -4.52 -10.40
N GLY A 91 -4.26 -5.61 -11.10
CA GLY A 91 -3.54 -6.06 -12.29
C GLY A 91 -3.94 -5.33 -13.56
N SER A 92 -5.15 -4.75 -13.58
CA SER A 92 -5.72 -4.04 -14.73
C SER A 92 -6.21 -2.65 -14.29
N PRO A 93 -5.28 -1.69 -14.06
CA PRO A 93 -5.63 -0.37 -13.55
C PRO A 93 -6.56 0.37 -14.55
N PRO A 94 -7.71 0.90 -14.10
CA PRO A 94 -8.54 1.75 -14.94
C PRO A 94 -7.76 2.97 -15.43
N PHE A 95 -7.89 3.31 -16.71
CA PHE A 95 -7.15 4.43 -17.32
C PHE A 95 -7.55 5.80 -16.74
N GLU A 96 -8.75 5.89 -16.18
CA GLU A 96 -9.37 7.12 -15.67
C GLU A 96 -8.91 7.50 -14.25
N LEU A 97 -7.98 6.73 -13.67
CA LEU A 97 -7.41 7.03 -12.36
C LEU A 97 -6.45 8.22 -12.41
N GLY A 98 -6.27 8.88 -11.26
CA GLY A 98 -5.45 10.08 -11.15
C GLY A 98 -3.97 9.86 -11.51
N PRO A 99 -3.22 10.94 -11.83
CA PRO A 99 -1.80 10.85 -12.20
C PRO A 99 -0.91 10.27 -11.08
N ALA A 100 -1.36 10.33 -9.81
CA ALA A 100 -0.67 9.75 -8.67
C ALA A 100 -0.49 8.22 -8.75
N CYS A 101 -1.19 7.57 -9.68
CA CYS A 101 -1.25 6.11 -9.85
C CYS A 101 -0.22 5.56 -10.83
N GLN A 102 0.59 6.43 -11.43
CA GLN A 102 1.60 6.03 -12.40
C GLN A 102 2.93 5.72 -11.70
N GLY A 103 3.60 4.64 -12.12
CA GLY A 103 4.99 4.35 -11.73
C GLY A 103 5.17 3.45 -10.48
N GLY A 104 4.11 2.79 -9.99
CA GLY A 104 4.21 1.83 -8.89
C GLY A 104 3.08 0.80 -8.88
N PRO A 105 3.10 -0.18 -7.96
CA PRO A 105 1.99 -1.11 -7.78
C PRO A 105 0.74 -0.34 -7.36
N LEU A 106 -0.33 -0.52 -8.13
CA LEU A 106 -1.65 -0.03 -7.76
C LEU A 106 -2.33 -1.07 -6.87
N TYR A 107 -2.91 -0.64 -5.76
CA TYR A 107 -3.65 -1.48 -4.84
C TYR A 107 -5.13 -1.13 -4.87
N LYS A 108 -5.94 -2.06 -4.38
CA LYS A 108 -7.38 -1.86 -4.22
C LYS A 108 -7.88 -2.29 -2.86
N PHE A 109 -8.97 -1.68 -2.43
CA PHE A 109 -9.74 -2.09 -1.27
C PHE A 109 -11.22 -1.87 -1.54
N GLN A 110 -12.03 -2.91 -1.32
CA GLN A 110 -13.47 -2.88 -1.58
C GLN A 110 -14.25 -2.80 -0.26
N HIS A 111 -15.24 -1.91 -0.23
CA HIS A 111 -16.25 -1.85 0.81
C HIS A 111 -17.63 -1.72 0.15
N ASN A 112 -18.48 -2.74 0.34
CA ASN A 112 -19.74 -2.88 -0.39
C ASN A 112 -19.51 -2.87 -1.92
N THR A 113 -20.21 -2.00 -2.64
CA THR A 113 -20.11 -1.85 -4.10
C THR A 113 -19.02 -0.88 -4.55
N VAL A 114 -18.31 -0.25 -3.60
CA VAL A 114 -17.28 0.75 -3.88
C VAL A 114 -15.90 0.13 -3.72
N THR A 115 -15.06 0.29 -4.74
CA THR A 115 -13.64 -0.07 -4.68
C THR A 115 -12.82 1.19 -4.74
N ALA A 116 -11.95 1.42 -3.76
CA ALA A 116 -10.94 2.48 -3.84
C ALA A 116 -9.64 1.90 -4.40
N PHE A 117 -9.00 2.68 -5.26
CA PHE A 117 -7.66 2.43 -5.77
C PHE A 117 -6.69 3.37 -5.08
N TYR A 118 -5.48 2.90 -4.79
CA TYR A 118 -4.45 3.69 -4.12
C TYR A 118 -3.05 3.15 -4.41
N VAL A 119 -2.05 3.97 -4.17
CA VAL A 119 -0.64 3.54 -4.11
C VAL A 119 -0.10 3.77 -2.71
N VAL A 120 0.96 3.07 -2.35
CA VAL A 120 1.67 3.29 -1.08
C VAL A 120 3.05 3.88 -1.36
N LYS A 121 3.32 5.06 -0.81
CA LYS A 121 4.63 5.72 -0.87
C LYS A 121 5.31 5.62 0.47
N THR A 122 6.44 4.93 0.52
CA THR A 122 7.20 4.69 1.75
C THR A 122 8.49 5.49 1.74
N GLU A 123 8.74 6.17 2.86
CA GLU A 123 9.99 6.83 3.17
C GLU A 123 10.55 6.22 4.45
N CYS A 124 11.83 5.84 4.45
CA CYS A 124 12.47 5.20 5.59
C CYS A 124 13.82 5.85 5.92
N ASP A 125 13.87 6.59 7.03
CA ASP A 125 15.06 7.30 7.49
C ASP A 125 15.42 6.97 8.95
N CYS A 126 14.73 6.02 9.59
CA CYS A 126 15.07 5.62 10.95
C CYS A 126 16.50 5.06 11.01
N LYS A 127 17.25 5.46 12.05
CA LYS A 127 18.53 4.83 12.37
C LYS A 127 18.30 3.36 12.72
N ALA A 128 19.30 2.51 12.46
CA ALA A 128 19.22 1.09 12.76
C ALA A 128 18.82 0.84 14.23
N GLY A 129 17.81 0.00 14.44
CA GLY A 129 17.28 -0.34 15.76
C GLY A 129 16.32 0.69 16.37
N VAL A 130 16.02 1.81 15.68
CA VAL A 130 15.04 2.80 16.13
C VAL A 130 13.67 2.45 15.55
N VAL A 131 12.68 2.34 16.43
CA VAL A 131 11.26 2.15 16.05
C VAL A 131 10.59 3.52 15.98
N PRO A 132 9.89 3.87 14.89
CA PRO A 132 9.22 5.17 14.79
C PRO A 132 8.05 5.26 15.77
N SER A 133 7.78 6.48 16.26
CA SER A 133 6.61 6.81 17.05
C SER A 133 5.48 7.27 16.14
N CYS A 134 4.38 6.50 16.08
CA CYS A 134 3.27 6.76 15.17
C CYS A 134 2.05 7.42 15.83
N SER A 135 2.23 8.04 17.00
CA SER A 135 1.16 8.75 17.70
C SER A 135 0.82 10.06 16.99
N ASN A 136 -0.41 10.19 16.48
CA ASN A 136 -0.92 11.38 15.78
C ASN A 136 -0.07 11.83 14.57
N VAL A 137 0.61 10.89 13.91
CA VAL A 137 1.45 11.18 12.75
C VAL A 137 0.59 11.49 11.52
N VAL A 138 0.92 12.58 10.85
CA VAL A 138 0.37 12.97 9.54
C VAL A 138 1.46 13.16 8.49
N GLU A 139 2.69 13.40 8.93
CA GLU A 139 3.86 13.62 8.09
C GLU A 139 5.14 13.12 8.76
N LYS A 140 6.22 13.05 7.97
CA LYS A 140 7.52 12.58 8.42
C LYS A 140 8.09 13.53 9.47
N SER A 141 8.68 12.98 10.52
CA SER A 141 9.40 13.74 11.53
C SER A 141 10.59 12.94 12.03
N GLN A 142 11.37 13.52 12.94
CA GLN A 142 12.46 12.79 13.59
C GLN A 142 11.95 11.57 14.38
N ASP A 143 10.77 11.68 15.00
CA ASP A 143 10.15 10.59 15.75
C ASP A 143 9.39 9.63 14.83
N ALA A 144 8.77 10.13 13.76
CA ALA A 144 8.10 9.37 12.72
C ALA A 144 9.01 9.18 11.50
N CYS A 145 10.22 8.66 11.75
CA CYS A 145 11.31 8.60 10.78
C CYS A 145 11.07 7.63 9.61
N ASN A 146 10.24 6.61 9.80
CA ASN A 146 9.71 5.77 8.74
C ASN A 146 8.22 6.04 8.61
N ILE A 147 7.78 6.48 7.43
CA ILE A 147 6.37 6.78 7.16
C ILE A 147 5.96 6.22 5.80
N SER A 148 4.77 5.64 5.75
CA SER A 148 4.15 5.11 4.55
C SER A 148 2.81 5.80 4.36
N LYS A 149 2.68 6.51 3.24
CA LYS A 149 1.47 7.25 2.88
C LYS A 149 0.66 6.45 1.87
N ILE A 150 -0.59 6.20 2.22
CA ILE A 150 -1.62 5.66 1.32
C ILE A 150 -2.16 6.84 0.52
N VAL A 151 -1.82 6.87 -0.76
CA VAL A 151 -2.18 7.95 -1.70
C VAL A 151 -3.37 7.50 -2.52
N TYR A 152 -4.46 8.26 -2.45
CA TYR A 152 -5.70 7.97 -3.17
C TYR A 152 -5.52 8.18 -4.67
N CYS A 153 -6.04 7.23 -5.43
CA CYS A 153 -5.94 7.19 -6.89
C CYS A 153 -7.27 7.43 -7.59
N GLY A 154 -8.35 7.01 -6.95
CA GLY A 154 -9.69 7.02 -7.52
C GLY A 154 -10.53 5.92 -6.89
N ALA A 155 -11.76 5.79 -7.36
CA ALA A 155 -12.66 4.74 -6.95
C ALA A 155 -13.47 4.23 -8.14
N SER A 156 -14.17 3.12 -7.93
CA SER A 156 -15.26 2.69 -8.77
C SER A 156 -16.52 2.44 -7.96
N SER A 157 -17.66 2.67 -8.61
CA SER A 157 -18.99 2.23 -8.16
C SER A 157 -19.66 1.52 -9.33
N GLY A 158 -19.93 0.22 -9.17
CA GLY A 158 -20.39 -0.61 -10.27
C GLY A 158 -19.38 -0.63 -11.44
N GLN A 159 -19.81 -0.17 -12.61
CA GLN A 159 -18.97 -0.09 -13.83
C GLN A 159 -18.30 1.28 -14.05
N SER A 160 -18.58 2.28 -13.20
CA SER A 160 -18.02 3.62 -13.36
C SER A 160 -16.74 3.77 -12.56
N HIS A 161 -15.74 4.43 -13.13
CA HIS A 161 -14.52 4.86 -12.43
C HIS A 161 -14.49 6.38 -12.30
N CYS A 162 -13.86 6.86 -11.23
CA CYS A 162 -13.81 8.27 -10.92
C CYS A 162 -12.54 8.60 -10.14
N ALA A 163 -11.89 9.70 -10.50
CA ALA A 163 -10.93 10.37 -9.64
C ALA A 163 -11.69 11.28 -8.67
N ALA A 164 -11.14 11.48 -7.46
CA ALA A 164 -11.59 12.56 -6.59
C ALA A 164 -11.30 13.89 -7.29
N LYS A 165 -12.33 14.74 -7.43
CA LYS A 165 -12.17 16.10 -7.93
C LYS A 165 -11.92 17.07 -6.78
#